data_AF-A0A8C6LV20-F1
#
_entry.id   AF-A0A8C6LV20-F1
#
_cell.length_a   1.000
_cell.length_b   1.000
_cell.length_c   1.000
_cell.angle_alpha   90.00
_cell.angle_beta   90.00
_cell.angle_gamma   90.00
#
_symmetry.space_group_name_H-M   'P 1'
#
loop_
_entity.id
_entity.type
_entity.pdbx_description
1 polymer ?
#
loop_
_entity_poly.entity_id
_entity_poly.type
_entity_poly.pdbx_seq_one_letter_code
_entity_poly.pdbx_strand_id
1 'polypeptide(L)'
;MLRVCKSQLTSLSLFPQDKYERVLAKVNQLKEERDELRTKVDAQRDELTKLNAKLREQERELSKTNDRFQLLQVDYQSTHKEKEKLTVELQRLQSLTCSIEEVKRENQELCRRLSQQETSPQDDVKVQYQGVTRQLQETQAKLASEKEETRKARRQAEVFQSELEDAKKQLKKVSEMCNQEKSINGKYEMQVKEMSGLMANKDILIEDNEKRVMLWTLEKNELVRENEKLRGEIEKLRVVYTSLGDLGTPAAASESMYLQHDDIGAPVRETSANQNPQRHQENIYETLDSIRPPQEEEPVLVCRHCQESFPGITENELEQHEQSHRVCPFCTMICDHMEQSVFEDHVYGHEL
;
A
#
# COMPACT_ATOMS: atom_id res chain seq x y z
N MET A 1 38.58 35.69 -196.41
CA MET A 1 39.20 35.80 -195.08
C MET A 1 38.16 35.47 -194.02
N LEU A 2 38.13 34.25 -193.49
CA LEU A 2 37.09 33.76 -192.57
C LEU A 2 37.74 32.99 -191.41
N ARG A 3 38.39 33.70 -190.48
CA ARG A 3 39.03 33.06 -189.30
C ARG A 3 39.46 34.03 -188.17
N VAL A 4 38.60 34.97 -187.76
CA VAL A 4 38.86 35.83 -186.57
C VAL A 4 37.69 35.86 -185.57
N CYS A 5 36.43 35.93 -186.02
CA CYS A 5 35.27 36.11 -185.14
C CYS A 5 34.74 34.81 -184.46
N LYS A 6 35.62 33.91 -184.00
CA LYS A 6 35.19 32.66 -183.31
C LYS A 6 35.89 32.37 -181.98
N SER A 7 36.86 33.18 -181.56
CA SER A 7 37.66 32.97 -180.34
C SER A 7 37.26 33.83 -179.14
N GLN A 8 36.29 34.75 -179.27
CA GLN A 8 35.88 35.63 -178.17
C GLN A 8 34.51 35.28 -177.53
N LEU A 9 33.61 34.58 -178.25
CA LEU A 9 32.26 34.27 -177.73
C LEU A 9 32.21 33.21 -176.62
N THR A 10 33.26 32.42 -176.40
CA THR A 10 33.34 31.45 -175.29
C THR A 10 33.77 32.05 -173.96
N SER A 11 34.11 33.35 -173.90
CA SER A 11 34.63 34.01 -172.69
C SER A 11 33.58 34.73 -171.82
N LEU A 12 32.37 34.94 -172.35
CA LEU A 12 31.35 35.82 -171.75
C LEU A 12 30.19 35.10 -171.04
N SER A 13 30.08 33.77 -171.12
CA SER A 13 29.05 33.01 -170.39
C SER A 13 29.51 32.43 -169.04
N LEU A 14 30.79 32.51 -168.68
CA LEU A 14 31.31 31.98 -167.41
C LEU A 14 31.21 32.95 -166.23
N PHE A 15 31.34 34.27 -166.44
CA PHE A 15 31.41 35.25 -165.35
C PHE A 15 30.19 35.33 -164.39
N PRO A 16 28.93 35.20 -164.86
CA PRO A 16 27.77 35.11 -163.96
C PRO A 16 27.72 33.75 -163.24
N GLN A 17 28.21 32.71 -163.91
CA GLN A 17 28.20 31.33 -163.45
C GLN A 17 29.20 31.11 -162.32
N ASP A 18 30.43 31.61 -162.41
CA ASP A 18 31.43 31.57 -161.33
C ASP A 18 30.93 32.21 -160.02
N LYS A 19 30.16 33.30 -160.12
CA LYS A 19 29.57 33.97 -158.93
C LYS A 19 28.46 33.13 -158.32
N TYR A 20 27.60 32.53 -159.16
CA TYR A 20 26.53 31.65 -158.73
C TYR A 20 27.09 30.36 -158.09
N GLU A 21 28.10 29.75 -158.69
CA GLU A 21 28.81 28.58 -158.15
C GLU A 21 29.48 28.89 -156.80
N ARG A 22 30.10 30.07 -156.64
CA ARG A 22 30.65 30.51 -155.35
C ARG A 22 29.58 30.67 -154.26
N VAL A 23 28.41 31.22 -154.61
CA VAL A 23 27.28 31.34 -153.67
C VAL A 23 26.71 29.97 -153.32
N LEU A 24 26.55 29.07 -154.30
CA LEU A 24 26.13 27.68 -154.05
C LEU A 24 27.12 26.94 -153.14
N ALA A 25 28.43 27.07 -153.37
CA ALA A 25 29.45 26.47 -152.53
C ALA A 25 29.36 26.97 -151.08
N LYS A 26 29.18 28.29 -150.85
CA LYS A 26 29.02 28.82 -149.49
C LYS A 26 27.68 28.43 -148.86
N VAL A 27 26.60 28.32 -149.63
CA VAL A 27 25.31 27.80 -149.14
C VAL A 27 25.42 26.33 -148.73
N ASN A 28 26.17 25.51 -149.46
CA ASN A 28 26.41 24.11 -149.09
C ASN A 28 27.28 24.01 -147.83
N GLN A 29 28.39 24.76 -147.75
CA GLN A 29 29.20 24.83 -146.52
C GLN A 29 28.36 25.26 -145.31
N LEU A 30 27.53 26.30 -145.42
CA LEU A 30 26.67 26.75 -144.33
C LEU A 30 25.58 25.72 -143.97
N LYS A 31 25.11 24.91 -144.93
CA LYS A 31 24.19 23.80 -144.65
C LYS A 31 24.88 22.70 -143.87
N GLU A 32 26.11 22.34 -144.23
CA GLU A 32 26.97 21.36 -143.55
C GLU A 32 27.27 21.82 -142.12
N GLU A 33 27.78 23.04 -141.93
CA GLU A 33 28.04 23.66 -140.62
C GLU A 33 26.78 23.66 -139.73
N ARG A 34 25.60 23.97 -140.30
CA ARG A 34 24.32 23.93 -139.58
C ARG A 34 23.85 22.51 -139.26
N ASP A 35 24.14 21.51 -140.08
CA ASP A 35 23.85 20.11 -139.75
C ASP A 35 24.82 19.58 -138.67
N GLU A 36 26.10 19.94 -138.71
CA GLU A 36 27.05 19.66 -137.62
C GLU A 36 26.64 20.31 -136.30
N LEU A 37 26.21 21.57 -136.31
CA LEU A 37 25.73 22.24 -135.10
C LEU A 37 24.44 21.60 -134.59
N ARG A 38 23.55 21.15 -135.49
CA ARG A 38 22.35 20.40 -135.10
C ARG A 38 22.71 19.08 -134.42
N THR A 39 23.58 18.26 -135.01
CA THR A 39 23.98 16.97 -134.41
C THR A 39 24.69 17.17 -133.07
N LYS A 40 25.51 18.22 -132.91
CA LYS A 40 26.12 18.61 -131.62
C LYS A 40 25.06 19.00 -130.58
N VAL A 41 24.06 19.80 -130.95
CA VAL A 41 22.96 20.19 -130.05
C VAL A 41 22.09 19.01 -129.63
N ASP A 42 21.78 18.11 -130.56
CA ASP A 42 20.96 16.92 -130.26
C ASP A 42 21.74 15.91 -129.41
N ALA A 43 23.05 15.71 -129.66
CA ALA A 43 23.92 14.92 -128.77
C ALA A 43 24.00 15.52 -127.35
N GLN A 44 24.11 16.84 -127.22
CA GLN A 44 24.09 17.51 -125.91
C GLN A 44 22.74 17.36 -125.20
N ARG A 45 21.61 17.35 -125.93
CA ARG A 45 20.28 17.07 -125.35
C ARG A 45 20.19 15.64 -124.83
N ASP A 46 20.72 14.67 -125.58
CA ASP A 46 20.75 13.26 -125.16
C ASP A 46 21.65 13.06 -123.92
N GLU A 47 22.78 13.73 -123.84
CA GLU A 47 23.61 13.75 -122.62
C GLU A 47 22.89 14.40 -121.43
N LEU A 48 22.19 15.52 -121.65
CA LEU A 48 21.47 16.25 -120.60
C LEU A 48 20.27 15.44 -120.07
N THR A 49 19.52 14.75 -120.94
CA THR A 49 18.45 13.83 -120.50
C THR A 49 19.02 12.63 -119.73
N LYS A 50 20.15 12.06 -120.17
CA LYS A 50 20.86 10.96 -119.48
C LYS A 50 21.40 11.39 -118.10
N LEU A 51 21.91 12.61 -117.98
CA LEU A 51 22.37 13.17 -116.69
C LEU A 51 21.19 13.45 -115.76
N ASN A 52 20.08 14.01 -116.26
CA ASN A 52 18.85 14.20 -115.46
C ASN A 52 18.25 12.87 -114.96
N ALA A 53 18.29 11.81 -115.78
CA ALA A 53 17.84 10.48 -115.37
C ALA A 53 18.71 9.93 -114.22
N LYS A 54 20.05 10.08 -114.32
CA LYS A 54 20.98 9.71 -113.24
C LYS A 54 20.76 10.54 -111.97
N LEU A 55 20.54 11.85 -112.08
CA LEU A 55 20.28 12.72 -110.93
C LEU A 55 19.03 12.25 -110.17
N ARG A 56 17.92 12.03 -110.89
CA ARG A 56 16.67 11.49 -110.31
C ARG A 56 16.81 10.08 -109.72
N GLU A 57 17.81 9.32 -110.13
CA GLU A 57 18.13 8.03 -109.52
C GLU A 57 18.90 8.20 -108.21
N GLN A 58 19.92 9.06 -108.21
CA GLN A 58 20.67 9.41 -106.99
C GLN A 58 19.78 10.07 -105.93
N GLU A 59 18.85 10.95 -106.32
CA GLU A 59 17.86 11.54 -105.41
C GLU A 59 16.95 10.48 -104.76
N ARG A 60 16.52 9.46 -105.53
CA ARG A 60 15.72 8.34 -105.01
C ARG A 60 16.52 7.43 -104.06
N GLU A 61 17.78 7.14 -104.37
CA GLU A 61 18.65 6.37 -103.46
C GLU A 61 19.03 7.18 -102.20
N LEU A 62 19.19 8.51 -102.32
CA LEU A 62 19.38 9.39 -101.17
C LEU A 62 18.15 9.39 -100.24
N SER A 63 16.93 9.45 -100.80
CA SER A 63 15.70 9.29 -100.01
C SER A 63 15.66 7.94 -99.29
N LYS A 64 15.89 6.82 -100.00
CA LYS A 64 15.89 5.47 -99.39
C LYS A 64 16.94 5.31 -98.29
N THR A 65 18.12 5.92 -98.46
CA THR A 65 19.19 5.86 -97.44
C THR A 65 18.87 6.75 -96.24
N ASN A 66 18.23 7.89 -96.43
CA ASN A 66 17.68 8.71 -95.36
C ASN A 66 16.58 7.96 -94.57
N ASP A 67 15.65 7.29 -95.25
CA ASP A 67 14.59 6.50 -94.60
C ASP A 67 15.18 5.36 -93.74
N ARG A 68 16.20 4.66 -94.27
CA ARG A 68 16.97 3.65 -93.51
C ARG A 68 17.69 4.24 -92.31
N PHE A 69 18.24 5.44 -92.43
CA PHE A 69 18.89 6.14 -91.32
C PHE A 69 17.90 6.51 -90.22
N GLN A 70 16.70 6.98 -90.58
CA GLN A 70 15.63 7.27 -89.61
C GLN A 70 15.17 6.02 -88.87
N LEU A 71 14.99 4.89 -89.56
CA LEU A 71 14.68 3.61 -88.92
C LEU A 71 15.77 3.18 -87.92
N LEU A 72 17.04 3.20 -88.35
CA LEU A 72 18.18 2.88 -87.47
C LEU A 72 18.28 3.83 -86.26
N GLN A 73 17.91 5.10 -86.41
CA GLN A 73 17.86 6.05 -85.30
C GLN A 73 16.78 5.68 -84.26
N VAL A 74 15.61 5.21 -84.71
CA VAL A 74 14.54 4.71 -83.84
C VAL A 74 14.97 3.41 -83.13
N ASP A 75 15.57 2.47 -83.86
CA ASP A 75 16.09 1.22 -83.29
C ASP A 75 17.19 1.48 -82.25
N TYR A 76 18.10 2.42 -82.53
CA TYR A 76 19.12 2.85 -81.58
C TYR A 76 18.50 3.47 -80.31
N GLN A 77 17.49 4.35 -80.45
CA GLN A 77 16.80 4.92 -79.28
C GLN A 77 16.01 3.87 -78.48
N SER A 78 15.42 2.88 -79.15
CA SER A 78 14.71 1.78 -78.51
C SER A 78 15.66 0.91 -77.69
N THR A 79 16.75 0.43 -78.33
CA THR A 79 17.78 -0.39 -77.68
C THR A 79 18.54 0.36 -76.58
N HIS A 80 18.75 1.67 -76.71
CA HIS A 80 19.30 2.50 -75.63
C HIS A 80 18.39 2.51 -74.39
N LYS A 81 17.09 2.76 -74.58
CA LYS A 81 16.10 2.75 -73.48
C LYS A 81 15.96 1.37 -72.83
N GLU A 82 16.08 0.30 -73.61
CA GLU A 82 16.09 -1.06 -73.09
C GLU A 82 17.36 -1.34 -72.26
N LYS A 83 18.54 -0.94 -72.76
CA LYS A 83 19.80 -1.01 -72.01
C LYS A 83 19.73 -0.25 -70.69
N GLU A 84 19.15 0.95 -70.66
CA GLU A 84 18.95 1.72 -69.43
C GLU A 84 18.08 0.97 -68.42
N LYS A 85 16.93 0.42 -68.86
CA LYS A 85 16.05 -0.41 -68.01
C LYS A 85 16.76 -1.64 -67.45
N LEU A 86 17.49 -2.37 -68.30
CA LEU A 86 18.27 -3.54 -67.88
C LEU A 86 19.38 -3.18 -66.89
N THR A 87 19.99 -2.00 -67.03
CA THR A 87 21.01 -1.50 -66.08
C THR A 87 20.40 -1.25 -64.70
N VAL A 88 19.20 -0.65 -64.63
CA VAL A 88 18.48 -0.42 -63.37
C VAL A 88 18.05 -1.73 -62.72
N GLU A 89 17.51 -2.70 -63.47
CA GLU A 89 17.13 -3.99 -62.89
C GLU A 89 18.36 -4.79 -62.40
N LEU A 90 19.50 -4.68 -63.08
CA LEU A 90 20.76 -5.29 -62.64
C LEU A 90 21.24 -4.70 -61.31
N GLN A 91 21.19 -3.37 -61.14
CA GLN A 91 21.50 -2.70 -59.85
C GLN A 91 20.54 -3.15 -58.73
N ARG A 92 19.25 -3.29 -59.04
CA ARG A 92 18.23 -3.79 -58.11
C ARG A 92 18.51 -5.24 -57.67
N LEU A 93 18.90 -6.11 -58.59
CA LEU A 93 19.28 -7.50 -58.29
C LEU A 93 20.58 -7.59 -57.46
N GLN A 94 21.55 -6.71 -57.71
CA GLN A 94 22.76 -6.61 -56.89
C GLN A 94 22.43 -6.20 -55.44
N SER A 95 21.58 -5.18 -55.26
CA SER A 95 21.10 -4.76 -53.94
C SER A 95 20.36 -5.89 -53.19
N LEU A 96 19.50 -6.63 -53.88
CA LEU A 96 18.80 -7.78 -53.29
C LEU A 96 19.76 -8.90 -52.87
N THR A 97 20.84 -9.11 -53.64
CA THR A 97 21.87 -10.11 -53.33
C THR A 97 22.62 -9.75 -52.05
N CYS A 98 23.01 -8.48 -51.87
CA CYS A 98 23.63 -7.99 -50.63
C CYS A 98 22.72 -8.20 -49.40
N SER A 99 21.42 -7.88 -49.52
CA SER A 99 20.45 -8.10 -48.45
C SER A 99 20.28 -9.58 -48.10
N ILE A 100 20.30 -10.48 -49.09
CA ILE A 100 20.27 -11.93 -48.86
C ILE A 100 21.54 -12.41 -48.14
N GLU A 101 22.70 -11.82 -48.43
CA GLU A 101 23.96 -12.13 -47.73
C GLU A 101 23.98 -11.62 -46.27
N GLU A 102 23.36 -10.48 -46.00
CA GLU A 102 23.12 -9.99 -44.62
C GLU A 102 22.25 -10.96 -43.83
N VAL A 103 21.07 -11.33 -44.35
CA VAL A 103 20.16 -12.28 -43.70
C VAL A 103 20.83 -13.65 -43.50
N LYS A 104 21.67 -14.11 -44.45
CA LYS A 104 22.46 -15.34 -44.28
C LYS A 104 23.48 -15.25 -43.14
N ARG A 105 24.17 -14.10 -42.99
CA ARG A 105 25.12 -13.88 -41.89
C ARG A 105 24.41 -13.85 -40.54
N GLU A 106 23.27 -13.14 -40.44
CA GLU A 106 22.44 -13.13 -39.23
C GLU A 106 21.93 -14.52 -38.86
N ASN A 107 21.46 -15.30 -39.85
CA ASN A 107 20.98 -16.67 -39.62
C ASN A 107 22.11 -17.58 -39.09
N GLN A 108 23.32 -17.48 -39.67
CA GLN A 108 24.50 -18.18 -39.17
C GLN A 108 24.91 -17.75 -37.75
N GLU A 109 24.79 -16.47 -37.41
CA GLU A 109 25.02 -15.95 -36.06
C GLU A 109 24.00 -16.54 -35.07
N LEU A 110 22.71 -16.52 -35.41
CA LEU A 110 21.64 -17.09 -34.59
C LEU A 110 21.83 -18.60 -34.37
N CYS A 111 22.16 -19.37 -35.42
CA CYS A 111 22.49 -20.78 -35.29
C CYS A 111 23.70 -21.01 -34.35
N ARG A 112 24.74 -20.17 -34.44
CA ARG A 112 25.90 -20.26 -33.53
C ARG A 112 25.52 -19.95 -32.09
N ARG A 113 24.70 -18.91 -31.86
CA ARG A 113 24.21 -18.53 -30.53
C ARG A 113 23.32 -19.61 -29.91
N LEU A 114 22.44 -20.24 -30.69
CA LEU A 114 21.62 -21.36 -30.24
C LEU A 114 22.49 -22.56 -29.83
N SER A 115 23.46 -22.94 -30.66
CA SER A 115 24.41 -24.02 -30.33
C SER A 115 25.29 -23.70 -29.11
N GLN A 116 25.67 -22.44 -28.92
CA GLN A 116 26.35 -21.96 -27.70
C GLN A 116 25.43 -21.99 -26.47
N GLN A 117 24.14 -21.73 -26.63
CA GLN A 117 23.16 -21.79 -25.54
C GLN A 117 22.92 -23.24 -25.11
N GLU A 118 22.80 -24.19 -26.05
CA GLU A 118 22.70 -25.64 -25.81
C GLU A 118 23.96 -26.24 -25.17
N THR A 119 25.13 -25.58 -25.31
CA THR A 119 26.41 -26.03 -24.73
C THR A 119 26.89 -25.22 -23.52
N SER A 120 26.17 -24.14 -23.17
CA SER A 120 26.33 -23.45 -21.88
C SER A 120 25.83 -24.34 -20.73
N PRO A 121 26.22 -24.12 -19.46
CA PRO A 121 25.76 -24.92 -18.33
C PRO A 121 24.29 -24.60 -17.96
N GLN A 122 23.36 -25.00 -18.83
CA GLN A 122 21.93 -25.01 -18.59
C GLN A 122 21.59 -25.85 -17.34
N ASP A 123 22.41 -26.87 -17.04
CA ASP A 123 22.31 -27.64 -15.81
C ASP A 123 22.59 -26.81 -14.54
N ASP A 124 23.51 -25.85 -14.54
CA ASP A 124 23.74 -25.00 -13.34
C ASP A 124 22.53 -24.12 -13.03
N VAL A 125 21.94 -23.49 -14.05
CA VAL A 125 20.72 -22.67 -13.89
C VAL A 125 19.53 -23.54 -13.46
N LYS A 126 19.43 -24.75 -14.00
CA LYS A 126 18.40 -25.73 -13.64
C LYS A 126 18.58 -26.27 -12.22
N VAL A 127 19.81 -26.50 -11.77
CA VAL A 127 20.15 -26.86 -10.38
C VAL A 127 19.81 -25.71 -9.43
N GLN A 128 20.12 -24.46 -9.79
CA GLN A 128 19.74 -23.27 -9.01
C GLN A 128 18.20 -23.15 -8.90
N TYR A 129 17.47 -23.28 -10.01
CA TYR A 129 16.01 -23.25 -10.03
C TYR A 129 15.39 -24.36 -9.16
N GLN A 130 15.93 -25.58 -9.22
CA GLN A 130 15.51 -26.68 -8.34
C GLN A 130 15.86 -26.42 -6.87
N GLY A 131 17.00 -25.80 -6.59
CA GLY A 131 17.40 -25.37 -5.25
C GLY A 131 16.43 -24.36 -4.64
N VAL A 132 16.12 -23.29 -5.37
CA VAL A 132 15.13 -22.27 -4.97
C VAL A 132 13.73 -22.89 -4.80
N THR A 133 13.33 -23.80 -5.70
CA THR A 133 12.05 -24.52 -5.58
C THR A 133 11.98 -25.35 -4.29
N ARG A 134 13.07 -26.05 -3.92
CA ARG A 134 13.13 -26.82 -2.68
C ARG A 134 13.09 -25.89 -1.45
N GLN A 135 13.84 -24.79 -1.46
CA GLN A 135 13.81 -23.80 -0.38
C GLN A 135 12.41 -23.18 -0.19
N LEU A 136 11.69 -22.91 -1.28
CA LEU A 136 10.30 -22.44 -1.22
C LEU A 136 9.37 -23.49 -0.59
N GLN A 137 9.51 -24.77 -0.94
CA GLN A 137 8.72 -25.84 -0.32
C GLN A 137 9.05 -26.02 1.17
N GLU A 138 10.33 -25.99 1.55
CA GLU A 138 10.77 -26.08 2.94
C GLU A 138 10.28 -24.91 3.79
N THR A 139 10.34 -23.67 3.27
CA THR A 139 9.84 -22.48 3.96
C THR A 139 8.32 -22.48 4.09
N GLN A 140 7.59 -22.90 3.05
CA GLN A 140 6.13 -23.09 3.12
C GLN A 140 5.75 -24.15 4.17
N ALA A 141 6.48 -25.27 4.26
CA ALA A 141 6.24 -26.30 5.26
C ALA A 141 6.51 -25.80 6.69
N LYS A 142 7.62 -25.07 6.90
CA LYS A 142 7.94 -24.44 8.20
C LYS A 142 6.85 -23.45 8.62
N LEU A 143 6.41 -22.56 7.72
CA LEU A 143 5.34 -21.60 7.98
C LEU A 143 4.00 -22.28 8.30
N ALA A 144 3.69 -23.40 7.65
CA ALA A 144 2.49 -24.19 7.96
C ALA A 144 2.56 -24.81 9.38
N SER A 145 3.72 -25.34 9.76
CA SER A 145 3.97 -25.86 11.11
C SER A 145 3.86 -24.76 12.18
N GLU A 146 4.51 -23.62 11.95
CA GLU A 146 4.50 -22.48 12.88
C GLU A 146 3.10 -21.89 13.08
N LYS A 147 2.29 -21.81 12.02
CA LYS A 147 0.88 -21.41 12.10
C LYS A 147 0.06 -22.37 12.96
N GLU A 148 0.32 -23.66 12.92
CA GLU A 148 -0.40 -24.64 13.73
C GLU A 148 0.06 -24.64 15.20
N GLU A 149 1.36 -24.51 15.48
CA GLU A 149 1.85 -24.32 16.85
C GLU A 149 1.33 -23.01 17.46
N THR A 150 1.26 -21.92 16.69
CA THR A 150 0.66 -20.65 17.13
C THR A 150 -0.83 -20.82 17.50
N ARG A 151 -1.59 -21.61 16.73
CA ARG A 151 -2.99 -21.93 17.06
C ARG A 151 -3.11 -22.77 18.33
N LYS A 152 -2.24 -23.76 18.53
CA LYS A 152 -2.20 -24.57 19.76
C LYS A 152 -1.89 -23.71 21.00
N ALA A 153 -0.85 -22.89 20.92
CA ALA A 153 -0.46 -21.97 21.98
C ALA A 153 -1.59 -20.97 22.31
N ARG A 154 -2.27 -20.43 21.27
CA ARG A 154 -3.44 -19.57 21.46
C ARG A 154 -4.59 -20.29 22.19
N ARG A 155 -4.96 -21.50 21.79
CA ARG A 155 -6.00 -22.30 22.48
C ARG A 155 -5.64 -22.58 23.93
N GLN A 156 -4.36 -22.86 24.23
CA GLN A 156 -3.88 -23.05 25.60
C GLN A 156 -3.98 -21.76 26.41
N ALA A 157 -3.61 -20.61 25.84
CA ALA A 157 -3.76 -19.31 26.49
C ALA A 157 -5.23 -18.97 26.78
N GLU A 158 -6.15 -19.26 25.85
CA GLU A 158 -7.60 -19.08 26.04
C GLU A 158 -8.14 -19.97 27.19
N VAL A 159 -7.66 -21.21 27.30
CA VAL A 159 -8.01 -22.11 28.44
C VAL A 159 -7.47 -21.57 29.77
N PHE A 160 -6.18 -21.23 29.85
CA PHE A 160 -5.59 -20.68 31.08
C PHE A 160 -6.24 -19.35 31.50
N GLN A 161 -6.66 -18.53 30.54
CA GLN A 161 -7.41 -17.30 30.83
C GLN A 161 -8.78 -17.60 31.46
N SER A 162 -9.50 -18.62 30.97
CA SER A 162 -10.76 -19.07 31.57
C SER A 162 -10.56 -19.62 32.98
N GLU A 163 -9.56 -20.47 33.19
CA GLU A 163 -9.22 -21.03 34.50
C GLU A 163 -8.83 -19.94 35.51
N LEU A 164 -8.06 -18.94 35.08
CA LEU A 164 -7.68 -17.79 35.90
C LEU A 164 -8.91 -16.95 36.30
N GLU A 165 -9.85 -16.70 35.40
CA GLU A 165 -11.08 -15.98 35.74
C GLU A 165 -11.99 -16.77 36.69
N ASP A 166 -12.07 -18.09 36.54
CA ASP A 166 -12.83 -18.92 37.50
C ASP A 166 -12.13 -19.00 38.87
N ALA A 167 -10.80 -19.06 38.91
CA ALA A 167 -10.04 -18.96 40.16
C ALA A 167 -10.25 -17.60 40.85
N LYS A 168 -10.27 -16.48 40.09
CA LYS A 168 -10.60 -15.15 40.63
C LYS A 168 -12.02 -15.10 41.22
N LYS A 169 -13.02 -15.67 40.53
CA LYS A 169 -14.41 -15.75 41.04
C LYS A 169 -14.48 -16.54 42.35
N GLN A 170 -13.80 -17.70 42.42
CA GLN A 170 -13.73 -18.51 43.64
C GLN A 170 -13.03 -17.77 44.78
N LEU A 171 -11.89 -17.12 44.51
CA LEU A 171 -11.17 -16.33 45.51
C LEU A 171 -12.01 -15.16 46.04
N LYS A 172 -12.75 -14.47 45.17
CA LYS A 172 -13.68 -13.40 45.57
C LYS A 172 -14.75 -13.94 46.53
N LYS A 173 -15.38 -15.07 46.20
CA LYS A 173 -16.38 -15.72 47.07
C LYS A 173 -15.79 -16.13 48.42
N VAL A 174 -14.57 -16.68 48.46
CA VAL A 174 -13.89 -17.04 49.72
C VAL A 174 -13.56 -15.80 50.55
N SER A 175 -13.14 -14.70 49.92
CA SER A 175 -12.90 -13.42 50.59
C SER A 175 -14.18 -12.84 51.21
N GLU A 176 -15.29 -12.88 50.48
CA GLU A 176 -16.61 -12.47 50.98
C GLU A 176 -17.05 -13.32 52.18
N MET A 177 -16.92 -14.65 52.10
CA MET A 177 -17.20 -15.56 53.21
C MET A 177 -16.31 -15.30 54.43
N CYS A 178 -15.00 -15.10 54.25
CA CYS A 178 -14.07 -14.82 55.34
C CYS A 178 -14.39 -13.47 56.02
N ASN A 179 -14.80 -12.45 55.26
CA ASN A 179 -15.23 -11.17 55.83
C ASN A 179 -16.56 -11.30 56.61
N GLN A 180 -17.50 -12.11 56.12
CA GLN A 180 -18.73 -12.42 56.84
C GLN A 180 -18.43 -13.18 58.15
N GLU A 181 -17.56 -14.19 58.11
CA GLU A 181 -17.14 -14.96 59.27
C GLU A 181 -16.43 -14.09 60.31
N LYS A 182 -15.51 -13.20 59.90
CA LYS A 182 -14.89 -12.20 60.80
C LYS A 182 -15.92 -11.29 61.47
N SER A 183 -16.94 -10.84 60.72
CA SER A 183 -18.03 -10.03 61.27
C SER A 183 -18.87 -10.79 62.31
N ILE A 184 -19.13 -12.08 62.07
CA ILE A 184 -19.83 -12.95 63.02
C ILE A 184 -18.97 -13.25 64.25
N ASN A 185 -17.70 -13.59 64.07
CA ASN A 185 -16.77 -13.88 65.15
C ASN A 185 -16.56 -12.66 66.06
N GLY A 186 -16.44 -11.45 65.49
CA GLY A 186 -16.35 -10.21 66.27
C GLY A 186 -17.59 -9.95 67.16
N LYS A 187 -18.79 -10.38 66.73
CA LYS A 187 -20.00 -10.32 67.57
C LYS A 187 -19.94 -11.32 68.72
N TYR A 188 -19.49 -12.56 68.47
CA TYR A 188 -19.32 -13.56 69.52
C TYR A 188 -18.21 -13.16 70.51
N GLU A 189 -17.08 -12.63 70.04
CA GLU A 189 -16.00 -12.13 70.89
C GLU A 189 -16.49 -11.01 71.83
N MET A 190 -17.35 -10.11 71.34
CA MET A 190 -18.01 -9.09 72.14
C MET A 190 -18.93 -9.70 73.21
N GLN A 191 -19.80 -10.65 72.84
CA GLN A 191 -20.66 -11.36 73.80
C GLN A 191 -19.88 -12.11 74.87
N VAL A 192 -18.76 -12.76 74.52
CA VAL A 192 -17.89 -13.44 75.49
C VAL A 192 -17.25 -12.44 76.46
N LYS A 193 -16.79 -11.28 75.98
CA LYS A 193 -16.24 -10.21 76.84
C LYS A 193 -17.30 -9.64 77.79
N GLU A 194 -18.50 -9.38 77.30
CA GLU A 194 -19.64 -8.92 78.12
C GLU A 194 -19.99 -9.94 79.21
N MET A 195 -20.14 -11.22 78.86
CA MET A 195 -20.43 -12.29 79.81
C MET A 195 -19.31 -12.48 80.84
N SER A 196 -18.04 -12.40 80.42
CA SER A 196 -16.90 -12.48 81.33
C SER A 196 -16.85 -11.30 82.31
N GLY A 197 -17.18 -10.09 81.86
CA GLY A 197 -17.34 -8.92 82.74
C GLY A 197 -18.48 -9.08 83.75
N LEU A 198 -19.61 -9.64 83.33
CA LEU A 198 -20.73 -9.97 84.23
C LEU A 198 -20.36 -11.05 85.26
N MET A 199 -19.54 -12.04 84.90
CA MET A 199 -19.02 -13.04 85.84
C MET A 199 -18.07 -12.41 86.85
N ALA A 200 -17.07 -11.62 86.41
CA ALA A 200 -16.16 -10.94 87.33
C ALA A 200 -16.88 -10.01 88.33
N ASN A 201 -17.92 -9.30 87.88
CA ASN A 201 -18.77 -8.49 88.76
C ASN A 201 -19.54 -9.34 89.79
N LYS A 202 -19.99 -10.56 89.43
CA LYS A 202 -20.60 -11.50 90.37
C LYS A 202 -19.59 -12.06 91.36
N ASP A 203 -18.37 -12.37 90.92
CA ASP A 203 -17.32 -12.89 91.79
C ASP A 203 -16.93 -11.87 92.87
N ILE A 204 -16.82 -10.58 92.52
CA ILE A 204 -16.62 -9.49 93.49
C ILE A 204 -17.77 -9.41 94.50
N LEU A 205 -19.02 -9.55 94.06
CA LEU A 205 -20.19 -9.53 94.94
C LEU A 205 -20.25 -10.75 95.86
N ILE A 206 -19.83 -11.93 95.38
CA ILE A 206 -19.71 -13.16 96.18
C ILE A 206 -18.63 -12.96 97.25
N GLU A 207 -17.45 -12.43 96.88
CA GLU A 207 -16.35 -12.19 97.82
C GLU A 207 -16.73 -11.17 98.92
N ASP A 208 -17.46 -10.11 98.58
CA ASP A 208 -18.00 -9.16 99.57
C ASP A 208 -19.01 -9.84 100.51
N ASN A 209 -19.91 -10.66 99.96
CA ASN A 209 -20.89 -11.39 100.76
C ASN A 209 -20.25 -12.43 101.68
N GLU A 210 -19.21 -13.14 101.21
CA GLU A 210 -18.41 -14.07 102.03
C GLU A 210 -17.70 -13.34 103.18
N LYS A 211 -17.07 -12.18 102.91
CA LYS A 211 -16.47 -11.33 103.96
C LYS A 211 -17.51 -10.90 104.99
N ARG A 212 -18.71 -10.50 104.54
CA ARG A 212 -19.84 -10.12 105.40
C ARG A 212 -20.33 -11.27 106.28
N VAL A 213 -20.48 -12.46 105.72
CA VAL A 213 -20.87 -13.69 106.46
C VAL A 213 -19.79 -14.09 107.46
N MET A 214 -18.51 -13.98 107.11
CA MET A 214 -17.39 -14.25 108.01
C MET A 214 -17.39 -13.30 109.21
N LEU A 215 -17.54 -11.98 108.98
CA LEU A 215 -17.63 -10.98 110.05
C LEU A 215 -18.85 -11.23 110.97
N TRP A 216 -20.03 -11.47 110.39
CA TRP A 216 -21.24 -11.80 111.16
C TRP A 216 -21.07 -13.08 111.99
N THR A 217 -20.38 -14.08 111.44
CA THR A 217 -20.10 -15.34 112.15
C THR A 217 -19.11 -15.13 113.30
N LEU A 218 -18.10 -14.27 113.11
CA LEU A 218 -17.18 -13.88 114.19
C LEU A 218 -17.94 -13.17 115.30
N GLU A 219 -18.67 -12.10 114.99
CA GLU A 219 -19.48 -11.32 115.95
C GLU A 219 -20.46 -12.22 116.71
N LYS A 220 -21.19 -13.10 116.01
CA LYS A 220 -22.07 -14.10 116.63
C LYS A 220 -21.31 -15.01 117.60
N ASN A 221 -20.13 -15.50 117.25
CA ASN A 221 -19.32 -16.35 118.13
C ASN A 221 -18.77 -15.59 119.34
N GLU A 222 -18.49 -14.29 119.21
CA GLU A 222 -18.08 -13.44 120.33
C GLU A 222 -19.25 -13.18 121.28
N LEU A 223 -20.42 -12.82 120.74
CA LEU A 223 -21.66 -12.66 121.49
C LEU A 223 -22.08 -13.96 122.20
N VAL A 224 -21.91 -15.13 121.58
CA VAL A 224 -22.14 -16.44 122.23
C VAL A 224 -21.18 -16.64 123.39
N ARG A 225 -19.87 -16.41 123.19
CA ARG A 225 -18.85 -16.55 124.24
C ARG A 225 -19.08 -15.59 125.41
N GLU A 226 -19.50 -14.36 125.12
CA GLU A 226 -19.88 -13.38 126.14
C GLU A 226 -21.20 -13.75 126.82
N ASN A 227 -22.20 -14.28 126.10
CA ASN A 227 -23.44 -14.78 126.69
C ASN A 227 -23.18 -15.98 127.62
N GLU A 228 -22.29 -16.90 127.25
CA GLU A 228 -21.85 -18.01 128.09
C GLU A 228 -21.10 -17.51 129.33
N LYS A 229 -20.19 -16.54 129.18
CA LYS A 229 -19.50 -15.90 130.29
C LYS A 229 -20.48 -15.21 131.25
N LEU A 230 -21.37 -14.37 130.73
CA LEU A 230 -22.41 -13.67 131.49
C LEU A 230 -23.38 -14.66 132.15
N ARG A 231 -23.74 -15.76 131.47
CA ARG A 231 -24.54 -16.85 132.07
C ARG A 231 -23.79 -17.53 133.21
N GLY A 232 -22.49 -17.76 133.08
CA GLY A 232 -21.65 -18.29 134.16
C GLY A 232 -21.44 -17.30 135.31
N GLU A 233 -21.39 -16.00 135.04
CA GLU A 233 -21.36 -14.94 136.07
C GLU A 233 -22.71 -14.78 136.76
N ILE A 234 -23.83 -14.86 136.03
CA ILE A 234 -25.18 -14.94 136.56
C ILE A 234 -25.33 -16.19 137.44
N GLU A 235 -24.79 -17.34 137.04
CA GLU A 235 -24.86 -18.56 137.84
C GLU A 235 -23.99 -18.46 139.10
N LYS A 236 -22.78 -17.88 139.01
CA LYS A 236 -21.98 -17.54 140.21
C LYS A 236 -22.71 -16.56 141.12
N LEU A 237 -23.38 -15.55 140.57
CA LEU A 237 -24.19 -14.60 141.33
C LEU A 237 -25.43 -15.26 141.94
N ARG A 238 -26.06 -16.23 141.26
CA ARG A 238 -27.13 -17.06 141.82
C ARG A 238 -26.62 -17.93 142.97
N VAL A 239 -25.46 -18.57 142.82
CA VAL A 239 -24.79 -19.34 143.89
C VAL A 239 -24.40 -18.45 145.06
N VAL A 240 -23.89 -17.23 144.82
CA VAL A 240 -23.62 -16.26 145.90
C VAL A 240 -24.92 -15.76 146.53
N TYR A 241 -25.98 -15.56 145.75
CA TYR A 241 -27.31 -15.20 146.24
C TYR A 241 -27.97 -16.33 147.05
N THR A 242 -27.74 -17.60 146.72
CA THR A 242 -28.14 -18.74 147.57
C THR A 242 -27.17 -19.02 148.71
N SER A 243 -25.91 -18.59 148.65
CA SER A 243 -24.95 -18.69 149.76
C SER A 243 -25.12 -17.57 150.80
N LEU A 244 -25.55 -16.37 150.38
CA LEU A 244 -26.14 -15.36 151.27
C LEU A 244 -27.59 -15.76 151.63
N GLY A 245 -28.27 -16.48 150.74
CA GLY A 245 -29.60 -17.06 150.90
C GLY A 245 -29.65 -18.35 151.73
N ASP A 246 -28.56 -18.72 152.40
CA ASP A 246 -28.58 -19.75 153.46
C ASP A 246 -29.26 -19.21 154.75
N LEU A 247 -29.82 -17.99 154.68
CA LEU A 247 -31.02 -17.56 155.40
C LEU A 247 -32.22 -17.31 154.46
N GLY A 248 -32.71 -18.34 153.74
CA GLY A 248 -34.08 -18.35 153.20
C GLY A 248 -34.35 -18.97 151.82
N THR A 249 -34.64 -20.28 151.80
CA THR A 249 -35.71 -21.00 151.04
C THR A 249 -35.86 -20.84 149.50
N PRO A 250 -35.99 -21.94 148.71
CA PRO A 250 -35.93 -21.90 147.23
C PRO A 250 -37.28 -22.06 146.47
N ALA A 251 -37.30 -21.64 145.19
CA ALA A 251 -38.20 -22.10 144.11
C ALA A 251 -37.57 -21.73 142.73
N ALA A 252 -37.27 -22.70 141.85
CA ALA A 252 -38.11 -23.17 140.73
C ALA A 252 -38.35 -22.10 139.64
N ALA A 253 -37.85 -22.26 138.40
CA ALA A 253 -38.53 -22.89 137.25
C ALA A 253 -39.85 -22.19 136.85
N SER A 254 -40.22 -21.97 135.59
CA SER A 254 -39.72 -22.43 134.28
C SER A 254 -39.67 -21.22 133.29
N GLU A 255 -39.73 -21.26 131.95
CA GLU A 255 -39.89 -22.30 130.92
C GLU A 255 -39.21 -21.85 129.59
N SER A 256 -39.60 -22.43 128.44
CA SER A 256 -39.24 -22.00 127.08
C SER A 256 -40.47 -22.12 126.17
N MET A 257 -40.75 -21.13 125.31
CA MET A 257 -41.71 -21.31 124.22
C MET A 257 -41.27 -20.54 122.96
N TYR A 258 -41.11 -21.27 121.86
CA TYR A 258 -40.87 -20.75 120.51
C TYR A 258 -42.17 -20.16 119.93
N LEU A 259 -42.09 -19.11 119.12
CA LEU A 259 -42.24 -19.19 117.65
C LEU A 259 -42.33 -17.81 116.97
N GLN A 260 -42.01 -17.84 115.67
CA GLN A 260 -42.61 -17.08 114.57
C GLN A 260 -41.78 -15.95 113.94
N HIS A 261 -41.21 -16.27 112.75
CA HIS A 261 -40.91 -15.33 111.68
C HIS A 261 -42.20 -14.97 110.92
N ASP A 262 -42.31 -13.75 110.39
CA ASP A 262 -42.23 -13.59 108.93
C ASP A 262 -41.90 -12.14 108.52
N ASP A 263 -41.42 -12.00 107.29
CA ASP A 263 -40.52 -10.92 106.86
C ASP A 263 -41.22 -9.66 106.31
N ILE A 264 -40.51 -8.53 106.30
CA ILE A 264 -40.99 -7.23 105.81
C ILE A 264 -40.17 -6.76 104.62
N GLY A 265 -40.85 -6.48 103.49
CA GLY A 265 -40.58 -5.26 102.73
C GLY A 265 -40.01 -5.37 101.30
N ALA A 266 -40.89 -5.04 100.34
CA ALA A 266 -40.60 -4.44 99.03
C ALA A 266 -39.83 -5.27 97.97
N PRO A 267 -40.07 -4.96 96.68
CA PRO A 267 -39.14 -4.03 96.05
C PRO A 267 -39.78 -2.90 95.23
N VAL A 268 -38.94 -1.91 94.94
CA VAL A 268 -39.20 -0.68 94.17
C VAL A 268 -39.51 -0.97 92.70
N ARG A 269 -40.36 -0.14 92.08
CA ARG A 269 -40.60 -0.15 90.63
C ARG A 269 -40.14 1.16 89.97
N GLU A 270 -39.26 0.99 88.98
CA GLU A 270 -39.01 1.78 87.76
C GLU A 270 -39.35 3.29 87.75
N THR A 271 -38.39 4.12 87.34
CA THR A 271 -38.66 5.51 86.93
C THR A 271 -37.75 5.92 85.77
N SER A 272 -38.37 6.37 84.68
CA SER A 272 -37.88 7.29 83.62
C SER A 272 -36.58 6.95 82.87
N ALA A 273 -36.51 6.93 81.53
CA ALA A 273 -37.04 7.84 80.51
C ALA A 273 -36.41 9.26 80.49
N ASN A 274 -35.45 9.48 79.59
CA ASN A 274 -35.06 10.78 79.02
C ASN A 274 -34.34 10.48 77.69
N GLN A 275 -34.92 10.63 76.50
CA GLN A 275 -35.29 11.85 75.75
C GLN A 275 -34.10 12.65 75.15
N ASN A 276 -34.11 12.71 73.80
CA ASN A 276 -33.80 13.87 72.95
C ASN A 276 -32.34 14.39 72.80
N PRO A 277 -32.04 15.25 71.79
CA PRO A 277 -32.60 15.33 70.42
C PRO A 277 -31.60 15.71 69.28
N GLN A 278 -32.08 15.69 68.02
CA GLN A 278 -31.76 16.66 66.92
C GLN A 278 -30.30 16.68 66.34
N ARG A 279 -30.00 17.16 65.10
CA ARG A 279 -30.70 18.07 64.15
C ARG A 279 -30.33 17.82 62.65
N HIS A 280 -31.02 18.53 61.75
CA HIS A 280 -30.88 18.55 60.28
C HIS A 280 -29.70 19.36 59.72
N GLN A 281 -29.28 19.05 58.47
CA GLN A 281 -28.88 19.98 57.38
C GLN A 281 -28.85 19.16 56.06
N GLU A 282 -29.70 19.35 55.04
CA GLU A 282 -29.93 20.46 54.08
C GLU A 282 -28.93 20.57 52.91
N ASN A 283 -29.47 20.66 51.68
CA ASN A 283 -28.76 20.67 50.39
C ASN A 283 -28.14 22.04 50.08
N ILE A 284 -27.11 22.08 49.22
CA ILE A 284 -26.57 23.33 48.65
C ILE A 284 -26.17 23.12 47.16
N TYR A 285 -26.45 24.13 46.32
CA TYR A 285 -26.21 24.30 44.86
C TYR A 285 -27.02 23.40 43.92
N GLU A 286 -28.11 23.85 43.27
CA GLU A 286 -28.36 25.01 42.36
C GLU A 286 -27.90 24.79 40.90
N THR A 287 -28.91 24.80 40.02
CA THR A 287 -28.81 24.87 38.56
C THR A 287 -28.60 26.31 38.11
N LEU A 288 -27.63 26.59 37.23
CA LEU A 288 -27.64 27.80 36.40
C LEU A 288 -27.17 27.53 34.95
N ASP A 289 -27.99 28.05 34.05
CA ASP A 289 -27.70 28.62 32.73
C ASP A 289 -26.95 27.83 31.65
N SER A 290 -27.76 27.28 30.73
CA SER A 290 -27.53 27.55 29.32
C SER A 290 -27.56 29.06 29.05
N ILE A 291 -26.51 29.62 28.43
CA ILE A 291 -26.52 30.46 27.22
C ILE A 291 -25.13 31.11 27.05
N ARG A 292 -24.30 30.51 26.19
CA ARG A 292 -23.40 31.23 25.28
C ARG A 292 -22.86 30.30 24.18
N PRO A 293 -23.29 30.45 22.92
CA PRO A 293 -22.40 30.22 21.78
C PRO A 293 -21.42 31.42 21.74
N PRO A 294 -20.11 31.20 21.72
CA PRO A 294 -19.38 30.61 20.59
C PRO A 294 -18.59 29.35 21.05
N GLN A 295 -18.10 28.47 20.18
CA GLN A 295 -17.46 28.74 18.89
C GLN A 295 -18.05 27.90 17.76
N GLU A 296 -17.75 28.33 16.54
CA GLU A 296 -17.85 27.49 15.34
C GLU A 296 -17.16 26.16 15.62
N GLU A 297 -17.76 25.04 15.16
CA GLU A 297 -17.00 23.81 15.01
C GLU A 297 -15.88 24.12 14.01
N GLU A 298 -14.67 24.39 14.52
CA GLU A 298 -13.52 24.70 13.67
C GLU A 298 -13.42 23.58 12.63
N PRO A 299 -13.50 23.91 11.33
CA PRO A 299 -13.61 22.89 10.29
C PRO A 299 -12.39 22.00 10.42
N VAL A 300 -12.62 20.70 10.66
CA VAL A 300 -11.53 19.75 10.93
C VAL A 300 -10.55 19.81 9.77
N LEU A 301 -9.40 20.42 10.01
CA LEU A 301 -8.38 20.63 9.01
C LEU A 301 -7.67 19.30 8.75
N VAL A 302 -7.66 18.89 7.49
CA VAL A 302 -7.12 17.61 7.01
C VAL A 302 -6.04 17.89 5.99
N CYS A 303 -4.87 17.30 6.20
CA CYS A 303 -3.76 17.41 5.26
C CYS A 303 -4.12 16.77 3.92
N ARG A 304 -3.93 17.52 2.83
CA ARG A 304 -4.21 17.06 1.45
C ARG A 304 -3.31 15.94 0.98
N HIS A 305 -2.20 15.70 1.68
CA HIS A 305 -1.23 14.66 1.38
C HIS A 305 -1.49 13.39 2.22
N CYS A 306 -1.25 13.42 3.53
CA CYS A 306 -1.38 12.24 4.38
C CYS A 306 -2.82 11.90 4.81
N GLN A 307 -3.79 12.80 4.59
CA GLN A 307 -5.19 12.67 5.04
C GLN A 307 -5.37 12.58 6.57
N GLU A 308 -4.35 12.92 7.36
CA GLU A 308 -4.45 13.03 8.81
C GLU A 308 -5.24 14.29 9.19
N SER A 309 -6.10 14.16 10.20
CA SER A 309 -6.89 15.25 10.76
C SER A 309 -6.28 15.73 12.08
N PHE A 310 -6.15 17.05 12.20
CA PHE A 310 -5.50 17.68 13.35
C PHE A 310 -6.49 18.62 14.07
N PRO A 311 -7.10 18.18 15.19
CA PRO A 311 -8.05 19.02 15.92
C PRO A 311 -7.36 20.22 16.57
N GLY A 312 -7.87 21.43 16.30
CA GLY A 312 -7.41 22.67 16.94
C GLY A 312 -6.08 23.24 16.42
N ILE A 313 -5.69 22.93 15.18
CA ILE A 313 -4.61 23.65 14.48
C ILE A 313 -5.17 24.76 13.59
N THR A 314 -4.38 25.81 13.37
CA THR A 314 -4.71 26.89 12.44
C THR A 314 -4.37 26.53 10.99
N GLU A 315 -4.98 27.22 10.02
CA GLU A 315 -4.70 27.02 8.58
C GLU A 315 -3.21 27.19 8.23
N ASN A 316 -2.52 28.12 8.91
CA ASN A 316 -1.08 28.35 8.75
C ASN A 316 -0.20 27.23 9.36
N GLU A 317 -0.70 26.49 10.34
CA GLU A 317 -0.04 25.29 10.88
C GLU A 317 -0.29 24.06 9.99
N LEU A 318 -1.48 23.97 9.38
CA LEU A 318 -1.77 22.98 8.34
C LEU A 318 -0.87 23.20 7.12
N GLU A 319 -0.71 24.44 6.64
CA GLU A 319 0.15 24.74 5.49
C GLU A 319 1.62 24.39 5.76
N GLN A 320 2.13 24.65 6.98
CA GLN A 320 3.49 24.23 7.38
C GLN A 320 3.65 22.70 7.41
N HIS A 321 2.61 21.97 7.83
CA HIS A 321 2.59 20.51 7.78
C HIS A 321 2.55 20.01 6.32
N GLU A 322 1.72 20.59 5.45
CA GLU A 322 1.69 20.25 4.02
C GLU A 322 3.04 20.52 3.33
N GLN A 323 3.69 21.64 3.64
CA GLN A 323 5.04 21.97 3.16
C GLN A 323 6.15 21.06 3.73
N SER A 324 5.88 20.32 4.81
CA SER A 324 6.85 19.35 5.37
C SER A 324 6.89 18.03 4.59
N HIS A 325 5.85 17.73 3.80
CA HIS A 325 5.80 16.52 2.97
C HIS A 325 6.70 16.64 1.73
N ARG A 326 7.52 15.62 1.50
CA ARG A 326 8.35 15.46 0.31
C ARG A 326 7.53 14.80 -0.78
N VAL A 327 6.73 15.57 -1.51
CA VAL A 327 5.86 15.06 -2.58
C VAL A 327 6.59 15.01 -3.92
N CYS A 328 6.54 13.87 -4.61
CA CYS A 328 7.08 13.75 -5.97
C CYS A 328 6.20 14.52 -6.97
N PRO A 329 6.75 15.48 -7.76
CA PRO A 329 5.95 16.34 -8.63
C PRO A 329 5.33 15.61 -9.83
N PHE A 330 5.83 14.42 -10.17
CA PHE A 330 5.39 13.66 -11.36
C PHE A 330 4.32 12.61 -11.06
N CYS A 331 4.38 11.94 -9.91
CA CYS A 331 3.44 10.87 -9.53
C CYS A 331 2.63 11.16 -8.26
N THR A 332 2.82 12.32 -7.62
CA THR A 332 2.12 12.75 -6.39
C THR A 332 2.28 11.84 -5.16
N MET A 333 3.22 10.89 -5.21
CA MET A 333 3.61 10.05 -4.07
C MET A 333 4.29 10.87 -2.97
N ILE A 334 4.04 10.50 -1.72
CA ILE A 334 4.68 11.09 -0.53
C ILE A 334 5.93 10.28 -0.20
N CYS A 335 7.07 10.96 -0.15
CA CYS A 335 8.40 10.36 -0.07
C CYS A 335 9.14 10.70 1.23
N ASP A 336 8.44 11.11 2.29
CA ASP A 336 9.02 11.60 3.56
C ASP A 336 10.02 10.63 4.20
N HIS A 337 9.78 9.33 4.02
CA HIS A 337 10.58 8.24 4.58
C HIS A 337 11.76 7.83 3.68
N MET A 338 11.94 8.46 2.51
CA MET A 338 13.01 8.16 1.56
C MET A 338 14.24 9.01 1.83
N GLU A 339 15.42 8.38 1.83
CA GLU A 339 16.69 9.11 1.85
C GLU A 339 16.82 10.01 0.62
N GLN A 340 17.55 11.12 0.75
CA GLN A 340 17.64 12.18 -0.26
C GLN A 340 18.03 11.65 -1.65
N SER A 341 19.02 10.75 -1.72
CA SER A 341 19.46 10.11 -2.97
C SER A 341 18.38 9.25 -3.61
N VAL A 342 17.62 8.49 -2.81
CA VAL A 342 16.55 7.61 -3.31
C VAL A 342 15.33 8.44 -3.77
N PHE A 343 15.09 9.58 -3.14
CA PHE A 343 14.10 10.56 -3.61
C PHE A 343 14.52 11.18 -4.95
N GLU A 344 15.78 11.61 -5.08
CA GLU A 344 16.31 12.15 -6.34
C GLU A 344 16.25 11.11 -7.47
N ASP A 345 16.71 9.87 -7.24
CA ASP A 345 16.60 8.76 -8.20
C ASP A 345 15.14 8.47 -8.60
N HIS A 346 14.19 8.58 -7.66
CA HIS A 346 12.77 8.41 -7.95
C HIS A 346 12.19 9.55 -8.82
N VAL A 347 12.57 10.80 -8.54
CA VAL A 347 12.12 11.98 -9.32
C VAL A 347 12.72 11.96 -10.72
N TYR A 348 14.03 11.71 -10.86
CA TYR A 348 14.70 11.61 -12.16
C TYR A 348 14.30 10.34 -12.94
N GLY A 349 13.86 9.28 -12.25
CA GLY A 349 13.29 8.08 -12.88
C GLY A 349 11.99 8.32 -13.65
N HIS A 350 11.34 9.48 -13.48
CA HIS A 350 10.20 9.92 -14.29
C HIS A 350 10.58 10.71 -15.56
N GLU A 351 11.87 11.01 -15.78
CA GLU A 351 12.36 11.72 -16.99
C GLU A 351 12.79 10.76 -18.13
N LEU A 352 12.47 9.46 -18.01
CA LEU A 352 12.76 8.38 -18.98
C LEU A 352 11.47 7.73 -19.53
#